data_AF-A0A1F6CDC4-F1
#
_entry.id   AF-A0A1F6CDC4-F1
#
_cell.length_a   1.000
_cell.length_b   1.000
_cell.length_c   1.000
_cell.angle_alpha   90.00
_cell.angle_beta   90.00
_cell.angle_gamma   90.00
#
_symmetry.space_group_name_H-M   'P 1'
#
loop_
_entity.id
_entity.type
_entity.pdbx_description
1 polymer ?
#
loop_
_entity_poly.entity_id
_entity_poly.type
_entity_poly.pdbx_seq_one_letter_code
_entity_poly.pdbx_strand_id
1 'polypeptide(L)'
;MTHALRQKVKVQPGGVIEIRSPELTPGVTAEVIVLMETGEGEPARMARVRELAELFKTTQALPQAQAISEDEIAAEIAAYRASRS
;
A
#
# COMPACT_ATOMS: atom_id res chain seq x y z
N MET A 1 -29.30 16.91 -25.78
CA MET A 1 -28.92 15.82 -24.86
C MET A 1 -27.41 15.76 -24.80
N THR A 2 -26.85 15.50 -23.63
CA THR A 2 -25.39 15.35 -23.46
C THR A 2 -25.09 13.86 -23.25
N HIS A 3 -24.14 13.31 -23.99
CA HIS A 3 -23.68 11.92 -23.86
C HIS A 3 -22.28 11.91 -23.25
N ALA A 4 -22.04 11.04 -22.26
CA ALA A 4 -20.77 10.97 -21.56
C ALA A 4 -19.87 9.88 -22.15
N LEU A 5 -18.66 10.27 -22.58
CA LEU A 5 -17.60 9.35 -23.02
C LEU A 5 -16.66 9.09 -21.85
N ARG A 6 -16.60 7.84 -21.34
CA ARG A 6 -15.67 7.44 -20.26
C ARG A 6 -14.58 6.52 -20.81
N GLN A 7 -13.35 6.99 -20.79
CA GLN A 7 -12.18 6.22 -21.26
C GLN A 7 -11.01 6.38 -20.28
N LYS A 8 -10.25 5.31 -20.04
CA LYS A 8 -8.96 5.39 -19.35
C LYS A 8 -7.87 5.76 -20.35
N VAL A 9 -7.07 6.76 -19.99
CA VAL A 9 -5.99 7.30 -20.83
C VAL A 9 -4.73 7.46 -19.97
N LYS A 10 -3.55 7.32 -20.59
CA LYS A 10 -2.29 7.63 -19.94
C LYS A 10 -1.92 9.09 -20.22
N VAL A 11 -1.46 9.79 -19.19
CA VAL A 11 -0.89 11.12 -19.34
C VAL A 11 0.45 11.01 -20.06
N GLN A 12 0.56 11.68 -21.20
CA GLN A 12 1.78 11.74 -22.01
C GLN A 12 2.78 12.75 -21.43
N PRO A 13 4.05 12.73 -21.88
CA PRO A 13 5.02 13.74 -21.48
C PRO A 13 4.48 15.16 -21.68
N GLY A 14 4.79 16.05 -20.73
CA GLY A 14 4.27 17.42 -20.72
C GLY A 14 2.82 17.55 -20.23
N GLY A 15 2.22 16.49 -19.68
CA GLY A 15 0.87 16.56 -19.12
C GLY A 15 -0.25 16.47 -20.16
N VAL A 16 0.07 15.99 -21.37
CA VAL A 16 -0.88 15.92 -22.48
C VAL A 16 -1.78 14.69 -22.35
N ILE A 17 -3.07 14.86 -22.61
CA ILE A 17 -4.05 13.78 -22.71
C ILE A 17 -4.64 13.82 -24.12
N GLU A 18 -4.68 12.67 -24.81
CA GLU A 18 -5.27 12.53 -26.13
C GLU A 18 -6.46 11.57 -26.07
N ILE A 19 -7.62 12.03 -26.55
CA ILE A 19 -8.86 11.24 -26.62
C ILE A 19 -9.22 11.09 -28.10
N ARG A 20 -9.30 9.84 -28.57
CA ARG A 20 -9.73 9.51 -29.94
C ARG A 20 -10.92 8.57 -29.85
N SER A 21 -12.09 9.01 -30.33
CA SER A 21 -13.31 8.21 -30.38
C SER A 21 -14.14 8.61 -31.59
N PRO A 22 -14.78 7.65 -32.29
CA PRO A 22 -15.72 7.96 -33.38
C PRO A 22 -16.97 8.72 -32.90
N GLU A 23 -17.25 8.72 -31.59
CA GLU A 23 -18.35 9.49 -30.98
C GLU A 23 -18.07 11.00 -30.93
N LEU A 24 -16.81 11.42 -31.15
CA LEU A 24 -16.41 12.82 -31.23
C LEU A 24 -16.63 13.36 -32.65
N THR A 25 -17.85 13.83 -32.91
CA THR A 25 -18.22 14.40 -34.20
C THR A 25 -17.71 15.84 -34.38
N PRO A 26 -17.13 16.21 -35.54
CA PRO A 26 -16.65 17.57 -35.79
C PRO A 26 -17.72 18.65 -35.59
N GLY A 27 -17.33 19.78 -35.01
CA GLY A 27 -18.21 20.93 -34.79
C GLY A 27 -19.08 20.87 -33.53
N VAL A 28 -19.04 19.76 -32.78
CA VAL A 28 -19.72 19.66 -31.48
C VAL A 28 -18.85 20.24 -30.37
N THR A 29 -19.46 21.04 -29.49
CA THR A 29 -18.84 21.48 -28.24
C THR A 29 -18.91 20.36 -27.21
N ALA A 30 -17.77 20.04 -26.60
CA ALA A 30 -17.66 19.05 -25.53
C ALA A 30 -17.14 19.69 -24.24
N GLU A 31 -17.65 19.23 -23.09
CA GLU A 31 -17.10 19.53 -21.77
C GLU A 31 -16.21 18.37 -21.31
N VAL A 32 -15.03 18.68 -20.77
CA VAL A 32 -14.04 17.66 -20.38
C VAL A 32 -13.90 17.63 -18.86
N ILE A 33 -14.15 16.46 -18.27
CA ILE A 33 -13.91 16.18 -16.86
C ILE A 33 -12.75 15.19 -16.76
N VAL A 34 -11.65 15.60 -16.13
CA VAL A 34 -10.47 14.75 -15.93
C VAL A 34 -10.46 14.23 -14.50
N LEU A 35 -10.59 12.91 -14.35
CA LEU A 35 -10.43 12.21 -13.08
C LEU A 35 -9.06 11.54 -13.07
N MET A 36 -8.14 12.05 -12.26
CA MET A 36 -6.81 11.47 -12.10
C MET A 36 -6.83 10.42 -11.00
N GLU A 37 -6.31 9.22 -11.29
CA GLU A 37 -5.96 8.29 -10.23
C GLU A 37 -4.77 8.89 -9.48
N THR A 38 -4.97 9.30 -8.22
CA THR A 38 -3.87 9.62 -7.32
C THR A 38 -3.17 8.32 -6.96
N GLY A 39 -2.36 7.80 -7.88
CA GLY A 39 -1.33 6.85 -7.50
C GLY A 39 -0.42 7.55 -6.49
N GLU A 40 0.09 6.80 -5.52
CA GLU A 40 1.24 7.27 -4.76
C GLU A 40 2.34 7.57 -5.77
N GLY A 41 2.61 8.87 -5.99
CA GLY A 41 3.71 9.27 -6.84
C GLY A 41 5.00 8.60 -6.36
N GLU A 42 5.99 8.48 -7.25
CA GLU A 42 7.28 7.86 -6.92
C GLU A 42 7.85 8.31 -5.55
N PRO A 43 7.73 9.57 -5.11
CA PRO A 43 8.14 9.97 -3.75
C PRO A 43 7.41 9.23 -2.62
N ALA A 44 6.09 9.07 -2.71
CA ALA A 44 5.28 8.40 -1.69
C ALA A 44 5.51 6.88 -1.68
N ARG A 45 5.66 6.29 -2.87
CA ARG A 45 6.05 4.88 -3.03
C ARG A 45 7.42 4.62 -2.40
N MET A 46 8.40 5.48 -2.67
CA MET A 46 9.75 5.37 -2.11
C MET A 46 9.76 5.58 -0.58
N ALA A 47 8.91 6.45 -0.05
CA ALA A 47 8.75 6.61 1.39
C ALA A 47 8.28 5.30 2.06
N ARG A 48 7.26 4.63 1.48
CA ARG A 48 6.79 3.34 1.99
C ARG A 48 7.83 2.23 1.89
N VAL A 49 8.58 2.18 0.78
CA VAL A 49 9.67 1.19 0.64
C VAL A 49 10.72 1.38 1.74
N ARG A 50 11.07 2.62 2.08
CA ARG A 50 12.00 2.91 3.19
C ARG A 50 11.43 2.50 4.54
N GLU A 51 10.17 2.86 4.81
CA GLU A 51 9.49 2.48 6.05
C GLU A 51 9.46 0.96 6.24
N LEU A 52 9.11 0.21 5.19
CA LEU A 52 9.11 -1.25 5.22
C LEU A 52 10.51 -1.83 5.44
N ALA A 53 11.54 -1.24 4.81
CA ALA A 53 12.92 -1.67 5.00
C ALA A 53 13.41 -1.44 6.43
N GLU A 54 13.04 -0.32 7.06
CA GLU A 54 13.35 -0.06 8.46
C GLU A 54 12.62 -1.02 9.40
N LEU A 55 11.32 -1.25 9.18
CA LEU A 55 10.55 -2.22 9.95
C LEU A 55 11.20 -3.61 9.89
N PHE A 56 11.61 -4.05 8.70
CA PHE A 56 12.26 -5.34 8.50
C PHE A 56 13.58 -5.45 9.29
N LYS A 57 14.43 -4.40 9.26
CA LYS A 57 15.65 -4.36 10.06
C LYS A 57 15.35 -4.44 11.56
N THR A 58 14.36 -3.68 12.03
CA THR A 58 13.94 -3.71 13.43
C THR A 58 13.50 -5.11 13.84
N THR A 59 12.69 -5.79 13.02
CA THR A 59 12.26 -7.16 13.31
C THR A 59 13.42 -8.15 13.36
N GLN A 60 14.41 -8.03 12.46
CA GLN A 60 15.59 -8.91 12.48
C GLN A 60 16.50 -8.67 13.69
N ALA A 61 16.50 -7.45 14.23
CA ALA A 61 17.27 -7.10 15.43
C ALA A 61 16.57 -7.52 16.73
N LEU A 62 15.30 -7.95 16.67
CA LEU A 62 14.63 -8.48 17.83
C LEU A 62 15.36 -9.75 18.31
N PRO A 63 15.49 -9.96 19.63
CA PRO A 63 15.99 -11.21 20.15
C PRO A 63 15.20 -12.36 19.53
N GLN A 64 15.90 -13.31 18.92
CA GLN A 64 15.31 -14.61 18.59
C GLN A 64 14.63 -15.12 19.86
N ALA A 65 13.40 -15.61 19.74
CA ALA A 65 12.70 -16.19 20.88
C ALA A 65 13.65 -17.21 21.53
N GLN A 66 14.02 -16.96 22.78
CA GLN A 66 14.86 -17.91 23.50
C GLN A 66 14.02 -19.18 23.66
N ALA A 67 14.52 -20.29 23.13
CA ALA A 67 13.94 -21.59 23.38
C ALA A 67 14.16 -21.90 24.86
N ILE A 68 13.12 -21.70 25.67
CA ILE A 68 13.09 -22.22 27.03
C ILE A 68 12.85 -23.72 26.94
N SER A 69 13.62 -24.49 27.72
CA SER A 69 13.45 -25.93 27.78
C SER A 69 12.16 -26.31 28.52
N GLU A 70 11.62 -27.50 28.25
CA GLU A 70 10.44 -28.01 28.97
C GLU A 70 10.71 -28.14 30.47
N ASP A 71 11.95 -28.43 30.87
CA ASP A 71 12.37 -28.54 32.27
C ASP A 71 12.31 -27.19 32.99
N GLU A 72 12.72 -26.10 32.34
CA GLU A 72 12.62 -24.74 32.87
C GLU A 72 11.16 -24.30 33.02
N ILE A 73 10.29 -24.66 32.06
CA ILE A 73 8.84 -24.43 32.17
C ILE A 73 8.26 -25.21 33.35
N ALA A 74 8.62 -26.49 33.49
CA ALA A 74 8.11 -27.34 34.56
C ALA A 74 8.51 -26.84 35.96
N ALA A 75 9.75 -26.35 36.09
CA ALA A 75 10.26 -25.76 37.33
C ALA A 75 9.48 -24.48 37.72
N GLU A 76 9.23 -23.59 36.76
CA GLU A 76 8.45 -22.36 36.97
C GLU A 76 7.01 -22.68 37.42
N ILE A 77 6.35 -23.63 36.75
CA ILE A 77 4.99 -24.07 37.11
C ILE A 77 4.95 -24.67 38.52
N ALA A 78 5.93 -25.50 38.89
CA ALA A 78 6.01 -26.10 40.21
C ALA A 78 6.18 -25.04 41.32
N ALA A 79 7.06 -24.06 41.10
CA ALA A 79 7.26 -22.92 42.00
C ALA A 79 5.97 -22.08 42.13
N TYR A 80 5.27 -21.84 41.03
CA TYR A 80 4.00 -21.09 41.05
C TYR A 80 2.89 -21.84 41.80
N ARG A 81 2.84 -23.17 41.69
CA ARG A 81 1.86 -24.00 42.43
C ARG A 81 2.17 -24.06 43.92
N ALA A 82 3.44 -24.18 44.30
CA ALA A 82 3.88 -24.24 45.69
C ALA A 82 3.67 -22.92 46.45
N SER A 83 3.62 -21.78 45.75
CA SER A 83 3.35 -20.47 46.38
C SER A 83 1.85 -20.16 46.58
N ARG A 84 0.95 -21.00 46.05
CA ARG A 84 -0.51 -20.87 46.19
C ARG A 84 -1.14 -21.91 47.14
N SER A 85 -0.34 -22.77 47.76
CA SER A 85 -0.75 -23.74 48.80
C SER A 85 -0.34 -23.28 50.18
#